data_AF-A0A319A1Q5-F1
#
_entry.id   AF-A0A319A1Q5-F1
#
_cell.length_a   1.000
_cell.length_b   1.000
_cell.length_c   1.000
_cell.angle_alpha   90.00
_cell.angle_beta   90.00
_cell.angle_gamma   90.00
#
_symmetry.space_group_name_H-M   'P 1'
#
loop_
_entity.id
_entity.type
_entity.pdbx_description
1 polymer ?
#
loop_
_entity_poly.entity_id
_entity_poly.type
_entity_poly.pdbx_seq_one_letter_code
_entity_poly.pdbx_strand_id
1 'polypeptide(L)'
;MAVVAPLTQPDIQYHPDWDKYQARTARRKTTEDLPSAVPAGFPIQLVSDLVWEGREVETRDDWLVRLSETELDEIDGALQRFRAHNLPWGAIDQSTLPLPTLHDRLRQQSKELHQGRGFFVLRGFRIDHYSRADKIIIYAGVSAHIGNVRGRQEDQRFSNGTALVLSHIKDLTGTT
;
A
#
# COMPACT_ATOMS: atom_id res chain seq x y z
N MET A 1 -33.61 29.75 -10.74
CA MET A 1 -32.43 29.32 -9.94
C MET A 1 -32.83 28.05 -9.21
N ALA A 2 -32.26 26.89 -9.56
CA ALA A 2 -32.60 25.62 -8.91
C ALA A 2 -32.02 25.61 -7.49
N VAL A 3 -32.88 25.40 -6.49
CA VAL A 3 -32.48 25.29 -5.09
C VAL A 3 -31.69 24.00 -4.92
N VAL A 4 -30.38 24.11 -4.67
CA VAL A 4 -29.53 22.96 -4.34
C VAL A 4 -29.94 22.51 -2.93
N ALA A 5 -30.52 21.31 -2.83
CA ALA A 5 -30.87 20.72 -1.54
C ALA A 5 -29.61 20.58 -0.67
N PRO A 6 -29.70 20.77 0.66
CA PRO A 6 -28.56 20.63 1.55
C PRO A 6 -28.01 19.20 1.48
N LEU A 7 -26.67 19.10 1.37
CA LEU A 7 -25.97 17.82 1.36
C LEU A 7 -26.27 17.07 2.66
N THR A 8 -27.13 16.05 2.56
CA THR A 8 -27.49 15.20 3.69
C THR A 8 -26.66 13.92 3.61
N GLN A 9 -26.07 13.50 4.72
CA GLN A 9 -25.30 12.25 4.76
C GLN A 9 -26.22 11.10 4.30
N PRO A 10 -25.81 10.31 3.30
CA PRO A 10 -26.60 9.15 2.88
C PRO A 10 -26.66 8.13 4.02
N ASP A 11 -27.78 7.40 4.16
CA ASP A 11 -27.93 6.28 5.11
C ASP A 11 -27.00 5.13 4.67
N ILE A 12 -25.74 5.23 5.10
CA ILE A 12 -24.67 4.26 4.89
C ILE A 12 -24.09 3.98 6.27
N GLN A 13 -24.27 2.74 6.73
CA GLN A 13 -23.69 2.29 7.99
C GLN A 13 -22.23 1.90 7.81
N TYR A 14 -21.48 1.86 8.91
CA TYR A 14 -20.09 1.41 8.91
C TYR A 14 -19.96 -0.06 8.46
N HIS A 15 -20.87 -0.91 8.93
CA HIS A 15 -20.93 -2.31 8.49
C HIS A 15 -21.58 -2.39 7.11
N PRO A 16 -20.96 -3.11 6.15
CA PRO A 16 -21.57 -3.37 4.86
C PRO A 16 -22.93 -4.07 5.03
N ASP A 17 -23.98 -3.49 4.44
CA ASP A 17 -25.34 -4.04 4.42
C ASP A 17 -25.76 -4.18 2.95
N TRP A 18 -25.90 -5.43 2.52
CA TRP A 18 -26.19 -5.77 1.13
C TRP A 18 -27.60 -5.33 0.70
N ASP A 19 -28.59 -5.53 1.56
CA ASP A 19 -29.98 -5.21 1.25
C ASP A 19 -30.16 -3.70 1.14
N LYS A 20 -29.55 -2.93 2.06
CA LYS A 20 -29.51 -1.47 1.96
C LYS A 20 -28.81 -0.99 0.70
N TYR A 21 -27.68 -1.61 0.31
CA TYR A 21 -26.99 -1.28 -0.94
C TYR A 21 -27.88 -1.53 -2.16
N GLN A 22 -28.56 -2.67 -2.23
CA GLN A 22 -29.46 -3.00 -3.33
C GLN A 22 -30.64 -2.04 -3.39
N ALA A 23 -31.31 -1.78 -2.25
CA ALA A 23 -32.44 -0.86 -2.17
C ALA A 23 -32.05 0.56 -2.60
N ARG A 24 -30.88 1.06 -2.16
CA ARG A 24 -30.35 2.36 -2.59
C ARG A 24 -30.08 2.38 -4.09
N THR A 25 -29.43 1.34 -4.62
CA THR A 25 -29.12 1.24 -6.05
C THR A 25 -30.38 1.23 -6.91
N ALA A 26 -31.38 0.43 -6.53
CA ALA A 26 -32.68 0.38 -7.20
C ALA A 26 -33.37 1.74 -7.18
N ARG A 27 -33.43 2.41 -6.01
CA ARG A 27 -34.00 3.74 -5.89
C ARG A 27 -33.31 4.74 -6.81
N ARG A 28 -31.97 4.81 -6.80
CA ARG A 28 -31.23 5.76 -7.65
C ARG A 28 -31.51 5.56 -9.13
N LYS A 29 -31.57 4.30 -9.59
CA LYS A 29 -31.89 3.99 -10.99
C LYS A 29 -33.31 4.39 -11.39
N THR A 30 -34.27 4.43 -10.46
CA THR A 30 -35.66 4.81 -10.76
C THR A 30 -35.95 6.29 -10.56
N THR A 31 -35.24 6.97 -9.66
CA THR A 31 -35.55 8.36 -9.27
C THR A 31 -34.58 9.40 -9.82
N GLU A 32 -33.39 9.02 -10.25
CA GLU A 32 -32.34 9.94 -10.71
C GLU A 32 -32.03 9.72 -12.19
N ASP A 33 -31.76 10.82 -12.92
CA ASP A 33 -31.17 10.76 -14.26
C ASP A 33 -29.65 10.62 -14.12
N LEU A 34 -29.15 9.39 -14.20
CA LEU A 34 -27.75 9.07 -13.98
C LEU A 34 -26.97 9.20 -15.30
N PRO A 35 -25.86 9.97 -15.34
CA PRO A 35 -25.05 10.08 -16.55
C PRO A 35 -24.48 8.71 -16.92
N SER A 36 -24.72 8.29 -18.17
CA SER A 36 -24.19 7.06 -18.76
C SER A 36 -22.84 7.27 -19.45
N ALA A 37 -22.41 8.52 -19.61
CA ALA A 37 -21.14 8.91 -20.19
C ALA A 37 -20.21 9.52 -19.12
N VAL A 38 -18.91 9.39 -19.34
CA VAL A 38 -17.90 10.07 -18.54
C VAL A 38 -18.03 11.59 -18.69
N PRO A 39 -17.67 12.39 -17.65
CA PRO A 39 -17.72 13.84 -17.74
C PRO A 39 -16.86 14.38 -18.90
N ALA A 40 -17.23 15.55 -19.43
CA ALA A 40 -16.47 16.21 -20.48
C ALA A 40 -14.99 16.39 -20.04
N GLY A 41 -14.05 16.01 -20.91
CA GLY A 41 -12.61 16.06 -20.64
C GLY A 41 -12.03 14.79 -20.00
N PHE A 42 -12.85 13.82 -19.60
CA PHE A 42 -12.37 12.52 -19.12
C PHE A 42 -12.24 11.50 -20.27
N PRO A 43 -11.23 10.61 -20.23
CA PRO A 43 -11.09 9.56 -21.23
C PRO A 43 -12.20 8.51 -21.08
N ILE A 44 -12.78 8.07 -22.21
CA ILE A 44 -13.78 6.99 -22.25
C ILE A 44 -13.18 5.61 -21.98
N GLN A 45 -11.87 5.47 -22.16
CA GLN A 45 -11.11 4.24 -21.91
C GLN A 45 -9.72 4.62 -21.41
N LEU A 46 -9.23 3.89 -20.41
CA LEU A 46 -7.83 3.97 -19.97
C LEU A 46 -7.02 2.93 -20.74
N VAL A 47 -5.96 3.36 -21.41
CA VAL A 47 -4.98 2.48 -22.08
C VAL A 47 -3.64 2.71 -21.38
N SER A 48 -3.20 1.72 -20.61
CA SER A 48 -2.01 1.80 -19.77
C SER A 48 -1.61 0.40 -19.29
N ASP A 49 -0.33 0.21 -18.96
CA ASP A 49 0.18 -1.02 -18.32
C ASP A 49 -0.47 -1.31 -16.96
N LEU A 50 -1.11 -0.31 -16.33
CA LEU A 50 -1.92 -0.47 -15.12
C LEU A 50 -3.23 -1.23 -15.37
N VAL A 51 -3.65 -1.38 -16.63
CA VAL A 51 -4.91 -2.00 -17.01
C VAL A 51 -4.66 -3.46 -17.36
N TRP A 52 -5.00 -4.34 -16.42
CA TRP A 52 -4.90 -5.79 -16.57
C TRP A 52 -6.09 -6.48 -15.91
N GLU A 53 -6.42 -7.68 -16.37
CA GLU A 53 -7.36 -8.57 -15.71
C GLU A 53 -6.64 -9.64 -14.89
N GLY A 54 -7.28 -10.15 -13.83
CA GLY A 54 -6.66 -11.17 -12.97
C GLY A 54 -6.16 -12.40 -13.73
N ARG A 55 -6.89 -12.83 -14.77
CA ARG A 55 -6.51 -13.94 -15.65
C ARG A 55 -5.19 -13.71 -16.39
N GLU A 56 -4.86 -12.46 -16.73
CA GLU A 56 -3.61 -12.13 -17.43
C GLU A 56 -2.42 -12.24 -16.48
N VAL A 57 -2.60 -11.78 -15.24
CA VAL A 57 -1.60 -11.83 -14.18
C VAL A 57 -1.33 -13.27 -13.72
N GLU A 58 -2.35 -14.12 -13.64
CA GLU A 58 -2.22 -15.51 -13.22
C GLU A 58 -1.30 -16.33 -14.13
N THR A 59 -1.20 -15.96 -15.42
CA THR A 59 -0.35 -16.65 -16.39
C THR A 59 1.11 -16.16 -16.42
N ARG A 60 1.44 -15.15 -15.61
CA ARG A 60 2.75 -14.49 -15.60
C ARG A 60 3.39 -14.56 -14.22
N ASP A 61 4.72 -14.43 -14.16
CA ASP A 61 5.50 -14.38 -12.93
C ASP A 61 6.46 -13.18 -12.86
N ASP A 62 6.39 -12.27 -13.83
CA ASP A 62 7.22 -11.06 -13.89
C ASP A 62 6.95 -10.06 -12.75
N TRP A 63 5.86 -10.26 -12.02
CA TRP A 63 5.53 -9.52 -10.79
C TRP A 63 6.19 -10.08 -9.54
N LEU A 64 6.77 -11.29 -9.61
CA LEU A 64 7.45 -11.94 -8.51
C LEU A 64 8.94 -11.62 -8.52
N VAL A 65 9.38 -10.84 -7.54
CA VAL A 65 10.77 -10.43 -7.37
C VAL A 65 11.41 -11.30 -6.29
N ARG A 66 12.16 -12.32 -6.71
CA ARG A 66 12.90 -13.18 -5.79
C ARG A 66 14.23 -12.52 -5.43
N LEU A 67 14.44 -12.30 -4.14
CA LEU A 67 15.72 -11.83 -3.60
C LEU A 67 16.74 -12.96 -3.65
N SER A 68 17.94 -12.65 -4.11
CA SER A 68 19.10 -13.53 -4.10
C SER A 68 19.72 -13.59 -2.70
N GLU A 69 20.51 -14.63 -2.44
CA GLU A 69 21.25 -14.75 -1.18
C GLU A 69 22.15 -13.55 -0.91
N THR A 70 22.79 -13.00 -1.95
CA THR A 70 23.63 -11.79 -1.83
C THR A 70 22.85 -10.54 -1.44
N GLU A 71 21.63 -10.39 -1.94
CA GLU A 71 20.75 -9.27 -1.56
C GLU A 71 20.20 -9.45 -0.14
N LEU A 72 19.95 -10.69 0.27
CA LEU A 72 19.56 -11.01 1.65
C LEU A 72 20.70 -10.73 2.63
N ASP A 73 21.93 -11.10 2.27
CA ASP A 73 23.13 -10.79 3.06
C ASP A 73 23.37 -9.27 3.17
N GLU A 74 23.08 -8.52 2.10
CA GLU A 74 23.12 -7.05 2.14
C GLU A 74 22.09 -6.47 3.12
N ILE A 75 20.85 -6.97 3.09
CA ILE A 75 19.79 -6.59 4.03
C ILE A 75 20.21 -6.90 5.46
N ASP A 76 20.80 -8.07 5.71
CA ASP A 76 21.31 -8.47 7.01
C ASP A 76 22.40 -7.51 7.50
N GLY A 77 23.37 -7.19 6.64
CA GLY A 77 24.43 -6.22 6.95
C GLY A 77 23.90 -4.81 7.20
N ALA A 78 22.87 -4.36 6.48
CA ALA A 78 22.24 -3.07 6.71
C ALA A 78 21.46 -3.04 8.04
N LEU A 79 20.75 -4.12 8.38
CA LEU A 79 20.07 -4.28 9.66
C LEU A 79 21.04 -4.18 10.83
N GLN A 80 22.16 -4.91 10.78
CA GLN A 80 23.16 -4.89 11.86
C GLN A 80 23.76 -3.50 12.05
N ARG A 81 24.05 -2.79 10.96
CA ARG A 81 24.54 -1.40 11.00
C ARG A 81 23.51 -0.46 11.65
N PHE A 82 22.25 -0.52 11.23
CA PHE A 82 21.19 0.29 11.83
C PHE A 82 21.07 0.05 13.34
N ARG A 83 21.12 -1.22 13.77
CA ARG A 83 21.10 -1.59 15.20
C ARG A 83 22.28 -1.04 15.97
N ALA A 84 23.49 -1.09 15.40
CA ALA A 84 24.70 -0.58 16.02
C ALA A 84 24.65 0.94 16.27
N HIS A 85 23.95 1.69 15.42
CA HIS A 85 23.79 3.14 15.58
C HIS A 85 22.75 3.53 16.65
N ASN A 86 21.95 2.58 17.17
CA ASN A 86 20.93 2.80 18.20
C ASN A 86 19.98 3.97 17.88
N LEU A 87 19.60 4.09 16.61
CA LEU A 87 18.69 5.13 16.13
C LEU A 87 17.23 4.79 16.45
N PRO A 88 16.36 5.80 16.65
CA PRO A 88 14.93 5.56 16.77
C PRO A 88 14.37 5.01 15.45
N TRP A 89 13.35 4.16 15.51
CA TRP A 89 12.74 3.57 14.31
C TRP A 89 12.14 4.61 13.35
N GLY A 90 11.79 5.80 13.86
CA GLY A 90 11.36 6.93 13.03
C GLY A 90 12.45 7.45 12.08
N ALA A 91 13.72 7.17 12.35
CA ALA A 91 14.86 7.56 11.52
C ALA A 91 15.18 6.56 10.40
N ILE A 92 14.42 5.47 10.26
CA ILE A 92 14.65 4.48 9.19
C ILE A 92 14.36 5.13 7.83
N ASP A 93 15.40 5.27 7.01
CA ASP A 93 15.35 5.74 5.63
C ASP A 93 16.50 5.10 4.81
N GLN A 94 16.67 5.53 3.56
CA GLN A 94 17.70 5.01 2.65
C GLN A 94 19.14 5.33 3.09
N SER A 95 19.33 6.36 3.93
CA SER A 95 20.65 6.77 4.44
C SER A 95 21.03 6.01 5.70
N THR A 96 20.05 5.70 6.56
CA THR A 96 20.28 4.95 7.81
C THR A 96 20.23 3.44 7.62
N LEU A 97 19.59 2.95 6.56
CA LEU A 97 19.60 1.55 6.14
C LEU A 97 20.00 1.44 4.66
N PRO A 98 21.29 1.66 4.33
CA PRO A 98 21.75 1.69 2.95
C PRO A 98 21.81 0.29 2.34
N LEU A 99 21.26 0.17 1.13
CA LEU A 99 21.27 -1.04 0.30
C LEU A 99 21.92 -0.74 -1.07
N PRO A 100 23.23 -0.43 -1.14
CA PRO A 100 23.86 0.04 -2.38
C PRO A 100 23.68 -0.87 -3.60
N THR A 101 23.61 -2.20 -3.44
CA THR A 101 23.44 -3.11 -4.57
C THR A 101 21.97 -3.36 -4.91
N LEU A 102 21.12 -3.52 -3.89
CA LEU A 102 19.69 -3.77 -4.07
C LEU A 102 18.88 -2.49 -4.38
N HIS A 103 19.43 -1.30 -4.10
CA HIS A 103 18.73 -0.01 -4.29
C HIS A 103 18.20 0.16 -5.71
N ASP A 104 19.05 0.00 -6.73
CA ASP A 104 18.64 0.22 -8.12
C ASP A 104 17.52 -0.71 -8.56
N ARG A 105 17.57 -1.97 -8.11
CA ARG A 105 16.51 -2.95 -8.38
C ARG A 105 15.20 -2.55 -7.71
N LEU A 106 15.24 -2.08 -6.45
CA LEU A 106 14.06 -1.57 -5.75
C LEU A 106 13.52 -0.27 -6.39
N ARG A 107 14.39 0.59 -6.92
CA ARG A 107 13.98 1.77 -7.71
C ARG A 107 13.31 1.37 -9.01
N GLN A 108 13.78 0.33 -9.68
CA GLN A 108 13.10 -0.20 -10.86
C GLN A 108 11.72 -0.74 -10.50
N GLN A 109 11.60 -1.50 -9.40
CA GLN A 109 10.28 -1.97 -8.95
C GLN A 109 9.36 -0.81 -8.51
N SER A 110 9.91 0.27 -7.96
CA SER A 110 9.15 1.50 -7.69
C SER A 110 8.58 2.12 -8.97
N LYS A 111 9.31 2.08 -10.09
CA LYS A 111 8.77 2.51 -11.39
C LYS A 111 7.66 1.57 -11.86
N GLU A 112 7.83 0.26 -11.79
CA GLU A 112 6.78 -0.71 -12.12
C GLU A 112 5.49 -0.51 -11.29
N LEU A 113 5.66 -0.12 -10.02
CA LEU A 113 4.56 0.19 -9.11
C LEU A 113 3.78 1.45 -9.51
N HIS A 114 4.44 2.50 -10.02
CA HIS A 114 3.78 3.77 -10.33
C HIS A 114 3.41 3.94 -11.81
N GLN A 115 4.12 3.25 -12.70
CA GLN A 115 4.06 3.47 -14.15
C GLN A 115 3.79 2.19 -14.95
N GLY A 116 4.07 1.01 -14.37
CA GLY A 116 3.84 -0.28 -14.99
C GLY A 116 2.55 -0.92 -14.50
N ARG A 117 2.62 -2.20 -14.09
CA ARG A 117 1.46 -3.00 -13.66
C ARG A 117 0.82 -2.58 -12.32
N GLY A 118 1.46 -1.72 -11.53
CA GLY A 118 0.86 -1.20 -10.30
C GLY A 118 1.05 -2.07 -9.05
N PHE A 119 1.82 -3.15 -9.11
CA PHE A 119 2.17 -3.96 -7.93
C PHE A 119 3.40 -4.84 -8.18
N PHE A 120 3.99 -5.38 -7.12
CA PHE A 120 5.00 -6.45 -7.19
C PHE A 120 5.09 -7.17 -5.86
N VAL A 121 5.65 -8.37 -5.86
CA VAL A 121 5.86 -9.16 -4.64
C VAL A 121 7.34 -9.43 -4.45
N LEU A 122 7.92 -8.88 -3.38
CA LEU A 122 9.24 -9.30 -2.91
C LEU A 122 9.12 -10.63 -2.17
N ARG A 123 9.92 -11.63 -2.56
CA ARG A 123 9.95 -12.96 -1.94
C ARG A 123 11.38 -13.39 -1.63
N GLY A 124 11.57 -14.15 -0.56
CA GLY A 124 12.88 -14.71 -0.18
C GLY A 124 13.40 -14.24 1.17
N PHE A 125 12.68 -13.36 1.88
CA PHE A 125 13.08 -12.91 3.22
C PHE A 125 13.25 -14.09 4.20
N ARG A 126 14.37 -14.10 4.93
CA ARG A 126 14.71 -15.07 5.98
C ARG A 126 13.96 -14.79 7.29
N ILE A 127 12.63 -14.71 7.23
CA ILE A 127 11.79 -14.21 8.33
C ILE A 127 11.96 -14.95 9.66
N ASP A 128 12.35 -16.22 9.64
CA ASP A 128 12.53 -17.03 10.85
C ASP A 128 13.81 -16.66 11.60
N HIS A 129 14.77 -15.99 10.94
CA HIS A 129 16.02 -15.54 11.56
C HIS A 129 15.86 -14.19 12.27
N TYR A 130 14.74 -13.51 12.07
CA TYR A 130 14.53 -12.14 12.54
C TYR A 130 13.61 -12.07 13.75
N SER A 131 14.01 -11.27 14.74
CA SER A 131 13.09 -10.86 15.79
C SER A 131 11.96 -9.98 15.22
N ARG A 132 10.91 -9.74 16.02
CA ARG A 132 9.83 -8.84 15.62
C ARG A 132 10.34 -7.41 15.30
N ALA A 133 11.31 -6.92 16.07
CA ALA A 133 11.92 -5.61 15.85
C ALA A 133 12.73 -5.60 14.55
N ASP A 134 13.50 -6.66 14.28
CA ASP A 134 14.28 -6.78 13.05
C ASP A 134 13.37 -6.80 11.81
N LYS A 135 12.23 -7.53 11.87
CA LYS A 135 11.22 -7.55 10.81
C LYS A 135 10.67 -6.16 10.50
N ILE A 136 10.41 -5.35 11.53
CA ILE A 136 9.94 -3.97 11.38
C ILE A 136 11.01 -3.12 10.68
N ILE A 137 12.26 -3.22 11.13
CA ILE A 137 13.38 -2.44 10.58
C ILE A 137 13.60 -2.80 9.11
N ILE A 138 13.67 -4.09 8.78
CA ILE A 138 13.81 -4.58 7.41
C ILE A 138 12.65 -4.10 6.54
N TYR A 139 11.40 -4.30 6.99
CA TYR A 139 10.23 -3.91 6.21
C TYR A 139 10.21 -2.40 5.93
N ALA A 140 10.43 -1.58 6.96
CA ALA A 140 10.44 -0.12 6.83
C ALA A 140 11.64 0.37 5.99
N GLY A 141 12.80 -0.27 6.13
CA GLY A 141 14.02 0.03 5.38
C GLY A 141 13.87 -0.26 3.90
N VAL A 142 13.54 -1.50 3.54
CA VAL A 142 13.29 -1.90 2.14
C VAL A 142 12.20 -1.02 1.51
N SER A 143 11.12 -0.75 2.25
CA SER A 143 10.05 0.14 1.77
C SER A 143 10.55 1.56 1.50
N ALA A 144 11.51 2.08 2.28
CA ALA A 144 12.08 3.42 2.07
C ALA A 144 12.79 3.55 0.71
N HIS A 145 13.37 2.46 0.19
CA HIS A 145 13.97 2.43 -1.15
C HIS A 145 12.91 2.46 -2.26
N ILE A 146 11.71 1.94 -2.00
CA ILE A 146 10.60 1.94 -2.96
C ILE A 146 9.89 3.30 -2.94
N GLY A 147 9.47 3.76 -1.76
CA GLY A 147 8.85 5.06 -1.51
C GLY A 147 9.36 5.65 -0.20
N ASN A 148 10.08 6.77 -0.30
CA ASN A 148 10.73 7.40 0.86
C ASN A 148 9.75 8.20 1.73
N VAL A 149 8.66 8.71 1.15
CA VAL A 149 7.61 9.43 1.88
C VAL A 149 6.56 8.42 2.35
N ARG A 150 6.35 8.38 3.67
CA ARG A 150 5.38 7.49 4.28
C ARG A 150 4.09 8.25 4.62
N GLY A 151 2.96 7.68 4.25
CA GLY A 151 1.66 8.14 4.72
C GLY A 151 1.57 8.07 6.24
N ARG A 152 0.89 9.03 6.84
CA ARG A 152 0.64 9.09 8.28
C ARG A 152 -0.87 9.16 8.47
N GLN A 153 -1.40 8.32 9.34
CA GLN A 153 -2.77 8.49 9.79
C GLN A 153 -2.76 9.48 10.94
N GLU A 154 -3.43 10.63 10.77
CA GLU A 154 -3.66 11.55 11.87
C GLU A 154 -4.60 10.87 12.87
N ASP A 155 -4.16 10.86 14.13
CA ASP A 155 -4.89 10.23 15.22
C ASP A 155 -4.62 11.06 16.47
N GLN A 156 -5.69 11.53 17.10
CA GLN A 156 -5.65 12.45 18.24
C GLN A 156 -4.93 11.85 19.47
N ARG A 157 -4.76 10.52 19.51
CA ARG A 157 -3.97 9.84 20.54
C ARG A 157 -2.46 10.09 20.40
N PHE A 158 -2.02 10.52 19.23
CA PHE A 158 -0.62 10.80 18.92
C PHE A 158 -0.43 12.30 18.67
N SER A 159 0.32 12.97 19.56
CA SER A 159 0.64 14.40 19.42
C SER A 159 2.08 14.61 18.95
N ASN A 160 2.42 15.85 18.57
CA ASN A 160 3.80 16.27 18.27
C ASN A 160 4.51 15.45 17.18
N GLY A 161 3.78 15.04 16.12
CA GLY A 161 4.36 14.35 14.97
C GLY A 161 4.62 12.85 15.16
N THR A 162 4.14 12.24 16.24
CA THR A 162 4.28 10.80 16.54
C THR A 162 3.19 9.92 15.90
N ALA A 163 2.74 10.28 14.70
CA ALA A 163 1.67 9.58 14.01
C ALA A 163 2.05 8.12 13.64
N LEU A 164 1.05 7.25 13.57
CA LEU A 164 1.23 5.85 13.17
C LEU A 164 1.65 5.77 11.70
N VAL A 165 2.74 5.05 11.46
CA VAL A 165 3.31 4.79 10.12
C VAL A 165 3.30 3.29 9.78
N LEU A 166 3.20 2.43 10.80
CA LEU A 166 3.16 0.98 10.67
C LEU A 166 1.97 0.43 11.45
N SER A 167 1.17 -0.40 10.78
CA SER A 167 0.00 -1.05 11.35
C SER A 167 0.22 -2.55 11.39
N HIS A 168 -0.17 -3.19 12.50
CA HIS A 168 -0.14 -4.64 12.63
C HIS A 168 -1.53 -5.19 12.32
N ILE A 169 -1.63 -5.99 11.27
CA ILE A 169 -2.86 -6.69 10.90
C ILE A 169 -2.79 -8.09 11.53
N LYS A 170 -3.74 -8.39 12.41
CA LYS A 170 -3.86 -9.69 13.06
C LYS A 170 -5.27 -10.21 12.84
N ASP A 171 -5.37 -11.48 12.47
CA ASP A 171 -6.63 -12.20 12.50
C ASP A 171 -7.05 -12.44 13.96
N LEU A 172 -8.22 -11.95 14.33
CA LEU A 172 -8.77 -12.07 15.68
C LEU A 172 -9.65 -13.32 15.85
N THR A 173 -10.01 -14.02 14.77
CA THR A 173 -10.94 -15.15 14.80
C THR A 173 -10.42 -16.36 15.60
N GLY A 174 -9.10 -16.48 15.75
CA GLY A 174 -8.46 -17.57 16.50
C GLY A 174 -8.06 -17.26 17.95
N THR A 175 -8.50 -16.13 18.52
CA THR A 175 -8.16 -15.74 19.90
C THR A 175 -9.31 -16.06 20.85
N THR A 176 -9.51 -17.35 21.13
CA THR A 176 -10.29 -17.86 22.27
C THR A 176 -9.37 -18.29 23.39
#